data_AF-A0AA36M2D3-F1
#
_entry.id   AF-A0AA36M2D3-F1
#
_cell.length_a   1.000
_cell.length_b   1.000
_cell.length_c   1.000
_cell.angle_alpha   90.00
_cell.angle_beta   90.00
_cell.angle_gamma   90.00
#
_symmetry.space_group_name_H-M   'P 1'
#
loop_
_entity.id
_entity.type
_entity.pdbx_description
1 polymer ?
#
loop_
_entity_poly.entity_id
_entity_poly.type
_entity_poly.pdbx_seq_one_letter_code
_entity_poly.pdbx_strand_id
1 'polypeptide(L)'
;MGGFPNPRDCSKCICPGGYGGRLCDERPSGCGEILTATSQGKTLQYTLGKRGSSLNDYEFCHFWIKAAKKGEKVQIRLKNVFSQFVSDGCTPGGVEIKAQRDQGLTGYRFCRQSNAFRAFLSEVDNVPVILYRDRGEISLACPICNNFSLKDKGTRSPSTSYELCVFACI
;
A
#
# COMPACT_ATOMS: atom_id res chain seq x y z
N MET A 1 9.37 -0.86 12.44
CA MET A 1 10.14 -1.74 11.54
C MET A 1 10.27 -3.11 12.20
N GLY A 2 10.11 -4.21 11.46
CA GLY A 2 9.99 -5.58 11.98
C GLY A 2 10.91 -6.60 11.31
N GLY A 3 12.12 -6.21 10.91
CA GLY A 3 13.14 -7.14 10.40
C GLY A 3 13.94 -7.80 11.52
N PHE A 4 14.65 -8.88 11.21
CA PHE A 4 15.52 -9.59 12.16
C PHE A 4 16.96 -9.71 11.61
N PRO A 5 17.99 -9.75 12.49
CA PRO A 5 19.38 -9.88 12.05
C PRO A 5 19.60 -11.12 11.19
N ASN A 6 20.40 -11.00 10.13
CA ASN A 6 20.71 -12.14 9.27
C ASN A 6 21.63 -13.12 10.02
N PRO A 7 21.27 -14.42 10.11
CA PRO A 7 22.06 -15.40 10.87
C PRO A 7 23.50 -15.60 10.38
N ARG A 8 23.78 -15.29 9.11
CA ARG A 8 25.12 -15.44 8.52
C ARG A 8 25.93 -14.14 8.52
N ASP A 9 25.29 -13.01 8.77
CA ASP A 9 25.91 -11.68 8.71
C ASP A 9 25.09 -10.69 9.55
N CYS A 10 25.48 -10.51 10.81
CA CYS A 10 24.76 -9.67 11.75
C CYS A 10 24.78 -8.17 11.39
N SER A 11 25.55 -7.76 10.37
CA SER A 11 25.60 -6.36 9.93
C SER A 11 24.42 -5.97 9.04
N LYS A 12 23.63 -6.95 8.57
CA LYS A 12 22.42 -6.78 7.75
C LYS A 12 21.21 -7.48 8.35
N CYS A 13 20.03 -6.99 7.98
CA CYS A 13 18.75 -7.56 8.38
C CYS A 13 18.10 -8.37 7.26
N ILE A 14 17.31 -9.38 7.62
CA ILE A 14 16.32 -9.99 6.75
C ILE A 14 15.05 -9.14 6.88
N CYS A 15 14.58 -8.61 5.75
CA CYS A 15 13.54 -7.58 5.73
C CYS A 15 12.14 -8.16 5.48
N PRO A 16 11.12 -7.61 6.14
CA PRO A 16 9.73 -7.89 5.78
C PRO A 16 9.42 -7.45 4.34
N GLY A 17 8.42 -8.06 3.74
CA GLY A 17 7.93 -7.66 2.40
C GLY A 17 7.62 -6.16 2.35
N GLY A 18 8.09 -5.50 1.30
CA GLY A 18 7.98 -4.04 1.15
C GLY A 18 9.12 -3.23 1.76
N TYR A 19 10.12 -3.87 2.38
CA TYR A 19 11.30 -3.21 2.96
C TYR A 19 12.59 -3.82 2.44
N GLY A 20 13.64 -3.00 2.31
CA GLY A 20 14.95 -3.37 1.81
C GLY A 20 16.06 -2.53 2.43
N GLY A 21 17.26 -2.61 1.86
CA GLY A 21 18.46 -2.01 2.43
C GLY A 21 19.04 -2.84 3.57
N ARG A 22 20.17 -2.38 4.11
CA ARG A 22 20.91 -3.12 5.14
C ARG A 22 20.12 -3.23 6.45
N LEU A 23 19.34 -2.21 6.79
CA LEU A 23 18.59 -2.10 8.05
C LEU A 23 17.07 -2.16 7.86
N CYS A 24 16.59 -2.53 6.67
CA CYS A 24 15.16 -2.57 6.33
C CYS A 24 14.46 -1.21 6.40
N ASP A 25 15.21 -0.13 6.22
CA ASP A 25 14.76 1.27 6.25
C ASP A 25 14.69 1.92 4.85
N GLU A 26 14.92 1.12 3.81
CA GLU A 26 14.83 1.54 2.42
C GLU A 26 13.68 0.85 1.70
N ARG A 27 13.18 1.49 0.65
CA ARG A 27 12.26 0.84 -0.30
C ARG A 27 13.06 -0.21 -1.08
N PRO A 28 12.54 -1.43 -1.29
CA PRO A 28 13.19 -2.41 -2.15
C PRO A 28 13.52 -1.83 -3.53
N SER A 29 14.63 -2.29 -4.11
CA SER A 29 15.02 -1.92 -5.46
C SER A 29 14.02 -2.44 -6.51
N GLY A 30 14.12 -1.91 -7.73
CA GLY A 30 13.17 -2.20 -8.82
C GLY A 30 12.09 -1.13 -8.96
N CYS A 31 10.97 -1.50 -9.59
CA CYS A 31 9.91 -0.55 -9.93
C CYS A 31 9.14 -0.05 -8.70
N GLY A 32 8.38 1.02 -8.91
CA GLY A 32 7.64 1.75 -7.88
C GLY A 32 8.41 2.98 -7.38
N GLU A 33 7.77 3.73 -6.48
CA GLU A 33 8.25 5.05 -6.05
C GLU A 33 7.88 5.34 -4.59
N ILE A 34 8.52 6.37 -4.02
CA ILE A 34 8.13 6.93 -2.73
C ILE A 34 7.20 8.11 -3.01
N LEU A 35 5.98 8.02 -2.50
CA LEU A 35 4.93 9.03 -2.61
C LEU A 35 4.69 9.67 -1.25
N THR A 36 4.58 10.99 -1.22
CA THR A 36 4.10 11.70 -0.03
C THR A 36 2.61 11.90 -0.17
N ALA A 37 1.84 11.38 0.78
CA ALA A 37 0.42 11.67 0.87
C ALA A 37 0.22 13.13 1.32
N THR A 38 -0.67 13.84 0.63
CA THR A 38 -0.98 15.25 0.88
C THR A 38 -2.48 15.41 1.09
N SER A 39 -2.93 16.59 1.52
CA SER A 39 -4.36 16.91 1.64
C SER A 39 -5.06 17.02 0.28
N GLN A 40 -4.32 17.27 -0.80
CA GLN A 40 -4.89 17.49 -2.13
C GLN A 40 -5.20 16.20 -2.91
N GLY A 41 -5.03 15.02 -2.29
CA GLY A 41 -5.42 13.73 -2.87
C GLY A 41 -4.66 13.40 -4.17
N LYS A 42 -3.54 12.70 -4.07
CA LYS A 42 -2.86 12.15 -5.27
C LYS A 42 -3.45 10.78 -5.58
N THR A 43 -3.61 10.41 -6.85
CA THR A 43 -4.01 9.04 -7.22
C THR A 43 -2.78 8.26 -7.67
N LEU A 44 -2.47 7.16 -6.98
CA LEU A 44 -1.54 6.15 -7.44
C LEU A 44 -2.27 5.24 -8.44
N GLN A 45 -1.85 5.27 -9.70
CA GLN A 45 -2.31 4.34 -10.72
C GLN A 45 -1.12 3.63 -11.34
N TYR A 46 -1.16 2.31 -11.41
CA TYR A 46 -0.05 1.53 -11.96
C TYR A 46 -0.53 0.18 -12.48
N THR A 47 0.14 -0.32 -13.52
CA THR A 47 -0.07 -1.65 -14.09
C THR A 47 1.26 -2.39 -14.13
N LEU A 48 1.28 -3.59 -13.56
CA LEU A 48 2.41 -4.50 -13.53
C LEU A 48 2.13 -5.72 -14.42
N GLY A 49 3.14 -6.14 -15.18
CA GLY A 49 3.05 -7.31 -16.05
C GLY A 49 2.32 -7.05 -17.37
N LYS A 50 2.02 -8.16 -18.07
CA LYS A 50 1.36 -8.17 -19.39
C LYS A 50 0.38 -9.33 -19.44
N ARG A 51 -0.73 -9.14 -20.17
CA ARG A 51 -1.74 -10.19 -20.36
C ARG A 51 -1.13 -11.47 -20.92
N GLY A 52 -1.52 -12.60 -20.35
CA GLY A 52 -1.10 -13.93 -20.80
C GLY A 52 0.37 -14.27 -20.52
N SER A 53 1.15 -13.38 -19.90
CA SER A 53 2.52 -13.70 -19.50
C SER A 53 2.54 -14.58 -18.24
N SER A 54 3.53 -15.44 -18.11
CA SER A 54 3.80 -16.23 -16.92
C SER A 54 5.28 -16.12 -16.58
N LEU A 55 5.61 -16.17 -15.30
CA LEU A 55 6.97 -16.13 -14.79
C LEU A 55 7.23 -17.42 -14.01
N ASN A 56 8.51 -17.77 -13.87
CA ASN A 56 8.94 -18.86 -13.00
C ASN A 56 8.92 -18.45 -11.52
N ASP A 57 9.09 -17.15 -11.26
CA ASP A 57 9.10 -16.53 -9.94
C ASP A 57 8.20 -15.29 -9.91
N TYR A 58 7.92 -14.77 -8.72
CA TYR A 58 7.13 -13.55 -8.58
C TYR A 58 7.91 -12.31 -9.01
N GLU A 59 7.25 -11.46 -9.79
CA GLU A 59 7.63 -10.07 -10.00
C GLU A 59 6.95 -9.20 -8.95
N PHE A 60 7.68 -8.23 -8.41
CA PHE A 60 7.18 -7.30 -7.39
C PHE A 60 7.44 -5.84 -7.77
N CYS A 61 6.49 -4.96 -7.44
CA CYS A 61 6.63 -3.52 -7.56
C CYS A 61 6.29 -2.84 -6.24
N HIS A 62 7.22 -2.05 -5.71
CA HIS A 62 7.15 -1.56 -4.34
C HIS A 62 6.95 -0.05 -4.31
N PHE A 63 5.82 0.40 -3.79
CA PHE A 63 5.51 1.80 -3.53
C PHE A 63 5.50 2.06 -2.04
N TRP A 64 6.03 3.21 -1.62
CA TRP A 64 5.96 3.67 -0.22
C TRP A 64 5.12 4.93 -0.17
N ILE A 65 3.99 4.89 0.52
CA ILE A 65 3.20 6.08 0.79
C ILE A 65 3.56 6.60 2.17
N LYS A 66 4.29 7.72 2.21
CA LYS A 66 4.69 8.39 3.44
C LYS A 66 3.68 9.48 3.81
N ALA A 67 3.37 9.58 5.09
CA ALA A 67 2.68 10.74 5.64
C ALA A 67 3.54 12.00 5.43
N ALA A 68 2.91 13.16 5.24
CA ALA A 68 3.64 14.42 5.03
C ALA A 68 4.36 14.88 6.30
N LYS A 69 3.78 14.59 7.47
CA LYS A 69 4.38 14.91 8.76
C LYS A 69 4.43 13.68 9.65
N LYS A 70 5.45 13.64 10.51
CA LYS A 70 5.59 12.59 11.52
C LYS A 70 4.37 12.58 12.45
N GLY A 71 3.79 11.41 12.66
CA GLY A 71 2.59 11.24 13.49
C GLY A 71 1.26 11.44 12.75
N GLU A 72 1.28 11.91 11.50
CA GLU A 72 0.10 11.85 10.64
C GLU A 72 -0.14 10.41 10.16
N LYS A 73 -1.42 10.11 9.92
CA LYS A 73 -1.85 8.83 9.36
C LYS A 73 -2.23 9.03 7.90
N VAL A 74 -1.89 8.03 7.09
CA VAL A 74 -2.23 7.96 5.67
C VAL A 74 -3.58 7.28 5.54
N GLN A 75 -4.51 7.94 4.85
CA GLN A 75 -5.73 7.29 4.40
C GLN A 75 -5.55 6.78 2.97
N ILE A 76 -5.77 5.47 2.80
CA ILE A 76 -5.64 4.77 1.52
C ILE A 76 -7.02 4.30 1.11
N ARG A 77 -7.48 4.71 -0.09
CA ARG A 77 -8.75 4.25 -0.65
C ARG A 77 -8.47 3.42 -1.90
N LEU A 78 -8.68 2.11 -1.83
CA LEU A 78 -8.52 1.26 -3.01
C LEU A 78 -9.74 1.42 -3.91
N LYS A 79 -9.67 2.27 -4.95
CA LYS A 79 -10.78 2.54 -5.86
C LYS A 79 -10.96 1.41 -6.86
N ASN A 80 -9.86 0.92 -7.41
CA ASN A 80 -9.87 -0.17 -8.37
C ASN A 80 -8.68 -1.10 -8.14
N VAL A 81 -8.93 -2.39 -8.32
CA VAL A 81 -7.90 -3.42 -8.44
C VAL A 81 -8.35 -4.41 -9.48
N PHE A 82 -7.45 -4.71 -10.41
CA PHE A 82 -7.65 -5.73 -11.42
C PHE A 82 -6.51 -6.73 -11.33
N SER A 83 -6.85 -8.01 -11.34
CA SER A 83 -5.93 -9.11 -11.58
C SER A 83 -6.51 -9.98 -12.68
N GLN A 84 -5.69 -10.35 -13.65
CA GLN A 84 -6.11 -11.29 -14.70
C GLN A 84 -6.46 -12.67 -14.12
N PHE A 85 -5.78 -13.07 -13.04
CA PHE A 85 -5.98 -14.37 -12.40
C PHE A 85 -6.30 -14.19 -10.92
N VAL A 86 -7.43 -14.72 -10.49
CA VAL A 86 -7.94 -14.55 -9.13
C VAL A 86 -8.03 -15.93 -8.47
N SER A 87 -7.42 -16.06 -7.31
CA SER A 87 -7.59 -17.19 -6.40
C SER A 87 -7.84 -16.67 -4.99
N ASP A 88 -8.31 -17.55 -4.11
CA ASP A 88 -8.29 -17.27 -2.68
C ASP A 88 -6.86 -16.95 -2.22
N GLY A 89 -6.73 -15.98 -1.32
CA GLY A 89 -5.44 -15.44 -0.87
C GLY A 89 -4.68 -14.60 -1.89
N CYS A 90 -5.23 -14.40 -3.10
CA CYS A 90 -4.60 -13.67 -4.20
C CYS A 90 -3.24 -14.25 -4.62
N THR A 91 -3.12 -15.58 -4.64
CA THR A 91 -1.83 -16.24 -4.89
C THR A 91 -1.20 -15.86 -6.24
N PRO A 92 -1.88 -15.89 -7.40
CA PRO A 92 -1.21 -15.63 -8.69
C PRO A 92 -0.75 -14.17 -8.85
N GLY A 93 -1.33 -13.27 -8.06
CA GLY A 93 -0.97 -11.86 -8.05
C GLY A 93 -2.07 -10.98 -7.47
N GLY A 94 -1.65 -9.80 -7.05
CA GLY A 94 -2.52 -8.80 -6.46
C GLY A 94 -1.76 -7.61 -5.90
N VAL A 95 -2.47 -6.84 -5.08
CA VAL A 95 -1.97 -5.67 -4.37
C VAL A 95 -2.00 -5.99 -2.87
N GLU A 96 -0.85 -5.87 -2.21
CA GLU A 96 -0.73 -5.93 -0.75
C GLU A 96 -0.54 -4.51 -0.17
N ILE A 97 -1.35 -4.15 0.82
CA ILE A 97 -1.29 -2.86 1.51
C ILE A 97 -0.98 -3.12 2.98
N LYS A 98 0.17 -2.63 3.47
CA LYS A 98 0.63 -2.85 4.85
C LYS A 98 0.31 -1.64 5.72
N ALA A 99 -0.97 -1.44 6.03
CA ALA A 99 -1.45 -0.31 6.82
C ALA A 99 -1.39 -0.53 8.35
N GLN A 100 -1.21 -1.78 8.79
CA GLN A 100 -1.20 -2.18 10.20
C GLN A 100 0.07 -1.74 10.93
N ARG A 101 0.06 -1.74 12.27
CA ARG A 101 1.24 -1.40 13.08
C ARG A 101 2.42 -2.36 12.86
N ASP A 102 2.16 -3.66 12.87
CA ASP A 102 3.20 -4.67 12.70
C ASP A 102 3.53 -4.90 11.22
N GLN A 103 4.64 -4.30 10.80
CA GLN A 103 5.14 -4.37 9.44
C GLN A 103 5.86 -5.69 9.12
N GLY A 104 6.11 -6.56 10.11
CA GLY A 104 6.60 -7.92 9.89
C GLY A 104 5.55 -8.83 9.23
N LEU A 105 4.26 -8.57 9.49
CA LEU A 105 3.15 -9.39 9.01
C LEU A 105 2.72 -9.01 7.59
N THR A 106 2.18 -9.99 6.86
CA THR A 106 1.50 -9.76 5.58
C THR A 106 0.37 -8.75 5.74
N GLY A 107 0.31 -7.77 4.83
CA GLY A 107 -0.75 -6.77 4.80
C GLY A 107 -2.07 -7.28 4.19
N TYR A 108 -2.99 -6.35 3.99
CA TYR A 108 -4.26 -6.64 3.31
C TYR A 108 -4.00 -6.92 1.82
N ARG A 109 -4.48 -8.06 1.31
CA ARG A 109 -4.30 -8.47 -0.10
C ARG A 109 -5.58 -8.35 -0.91
N PHE A 110 -5.45 -7.77 -2.11
CA PHE A 110 -6.57 -7.54 -3.03
C PHE A 110 -6.19 -7.96 -4.46
N CYS A 111 -7.06 -8.73 -5.09
CA CYS A 111 -6.91 -9.17 -6.49
C CYS A 111 -8.26 -9.17 -7.23
N ARG A 112 -9.34 -8.77 -6.56
CA ARG A 112 -10.69 -8.76 -7.11
C ARG A 112 -11.32 -7.39 -6.91
N GLN A 113 -11.94 -6.85 -7.96
CA GLN A 113 -12.56 -5.53 -7.91
C GLN A 113 -13.71 -5.45 -6.87
N SER A 114 -14.42 -6.55 -6.62
CA SER A 114 -15.43 -6.62 -5.54
C SER A 114 -14.86 -6.38 -4.15
N ASN A 115 -13.54 -6.53 -3.97
CA ASN A 115 -12.84 -6.27 -2.72
C ASN A 115 -12.21 -4.86 -2.70
N ALA A 116 -12.23 -4.13 -3.82
CA ALA A 116 -11.98 -2.69 -3.86
C ALA A 116 -13.16 -1.95 -3.20
N PHE A 117 -13.05 -0.62 -3.04
CA PHE A 117 -13.97 0.24 -2.28
C PHE A 117 -13.83 0.18 -0.76
N ARG A 118 -12.65 -0.20 -0.26
CA ARG A 118 -12.32 -0.08 1.17
C ARG A 118 -11.40 1.11 1.42
N ALA A 119 -11.66 1.80 2.52
CA ALA A 119 -10.80 2.84 3.06
C ALA A 119 -10.04 2.27 4.26
N PHE A 120 -8.72 2.45 4.26
CA PHE A 120 -7.84 2.04 5.35
C PHE A 120 -7.19 3.29 5.92
N LEU A 121 -7.16 3.36 7.25
CA LEU A 121 -6.37 4.36 7.95
C LEU A 121 -5.12 3.67 8.48
N SER A 122 -3.95 4.20 8.14
CA SER A 122 -2.69 3.60 8.58
C SER A 122 -2.47 3.77 10.08
N GLU A 123 -1.77 2.81 10.68
CA GLU A 123 -1.21 2.91 12.04
C GLU A 123 0.26 3.35 12.03
N VAL A 124 0.84 3.48 10.84
CA VAL A 124 2.24 3.83 10.59
C VAL A 124 2.31 5.04 9.65
N ASP A 125 3.44 5.75 9.69
CA ASP A 125 3.72 6.91 8.84
C ASP A 125 4.26 6.54 7.45
N ASN A 126 4.76 5.31 7.27
CA ASN A 126 5.21 4.77 6.00
C ASN A 126 4.41 3.51 5.66
N VAL A 127 3.61 3.56 4.60
CA VAL A 127 2.74 2.46 4.18
C VAL A 127 3.25 1.84 2.88
N PRO A 128 3.81 0.62 2.93
CA PRO A 128 4.11 -0.13 1.72
C PRO A 128 2.84 -0.55 0.98
N VAL A 129 2.82 -0.28 -0.32
CA VAL A 129 1.87 -0.82 -1.29
C VAL A 129 2.66 -1.63 -2.31
N ILE A 130 2.36 -2.93 -2.38
CA ILE A 130 3.16 -3.90 -3.12
C ILE A 130 2.26 -4.53 -4.18
N LEU A 131 2.59 -4.36 -5.45
CA LEU A 131 2.01 -5.19 -6.50
C LEU A 131 2.90 -6.41 -6.67
N TYR A 132 2.29 -7.58 -6.84
CA TYR A 132 3.01 -8.81 -7.09
C TYR A 132 2.26 -9.70 -8.06
N ARG A 133 2.99 -10.52 -8.82
CA ARG A 133 2.41 -11.50 -9.74
C ARG A 133 3.39 -12.60 -10.11
N ASP A 134 2.88 -13.82 -10.29
CA ASP A 134 3.58 -14.87 -11.04
C ASP A 134 3.08 -14.92 -12.50
N ARG A 135 1.83 -14.49 -12.78
CA ARG A 135 1.22 -14.52 -14.11
C ARG A 135 0.22 -13.40 -14.35
N GLY A 136 0.02 -13.08 -15.63
CA GLY A 136 -0.92 -12.08 -16.12
C GLY A 136 -0.52 -10.65 -15.82
N GLU A 137 -1.50 -9.74 -15.96
CA GLU A 137 -1.36 -8.34 -15.55
C GLU A 137 -2.11 -8.07 -14.25
N ILE A 138 -1.56 -7.16 -13.45
CA ILE A 138 -2.20 -6.59 -12.25
C ILE A 138 -2.24 -5.08 -12.42
N SER A 139 -3.36 -4.44 -12.08
CA SER A 139 -3.41 -2.98 -12.01
C SER A 139 -4.13 -2.50 -10.77
N LEU A 140 -3.76 -1.30 -10.31
CA LEU A 140 -4.45 -0.60 -9.24
C LEU A 140 -4.73 0.85 -9.61
N ALA A 141 -5.79 1.38 -9.00
CA ALA A 141 -6.00 2.80 -8.86
C ALA A 141 -6.39 3.12 -7.41
N CYS A 142 -5.60 3.95 -6.75
CA CYS A 142 -5.71 4.23 -5.33
C CYS A 142 -5.48 5.72 -5.03
N PRO A 143 -6.52 6.49 -4.72
CA PRO A 143 -6.37 7.80 -4.10
C PRO A 143 -5.66 7.69 -2.74
N ILE A 144 -4.69 8.56 -2.52
CA ILE A 144 -3.88 8.68 -1.30
C ILE A 144 -4.03 10.10 -0.74
N CYS A 145 -4.42 10.19 0.53
CA CYS A 145 -4.70 11.44 1.24
C CYS A 145 -4.10 11.38 2.66
N ASN A 146 -3.59 12.49 3.20
CA ASN A 146 -3.36 12.60 4.66
C ASN A 146 -4.68 12.91 5.34
N ASN A 147 -4.96 12.24 6.46
CA ASN A 147 -6.13 12.59 7.25
C ASN A 147 -5.82 13.85 8.08
N PHE A 148 -6.69 14.88 7.99
CA PHE A 148 -6.60 16.10 8.78
C PHE A 148 -7.04 15.84 10.24
N SER A 149 -6.49 16.63 11.16
CA SER A 149 -6.49 16.50 12.62
C SER A 149 -7.89 16.44 13.27
N LEU A 150 -8.04 15.59 14.30
CA LEU A 150 -9.13 15.67 15.28
C LEU A 150 -8.93 16.89 16.21
N LYS A 151 -9.40 18.06 15.79
CA LYS A 151 -9.78 19.21 16.65
C LYS A 151 -10.97 19.85 15.93
N ASP A 152 -12.21 19.85 16.41
CA ASP A 152 -12.66 20.39 17.69
C ASP A 152 -13.95 19.72 18.22
N LYS A 153 -14.20 20.01 19.50
CA LYS A 153 -15.30 19.54 20.35
C LYS A 153 -16.69 19.88 19.80
N GLY A 154 -17.65 18.99 20.06
CA GLY A 154 -19.03 19.38 20.36
C GLY A 154 -20.04 19.28 19.21
N THR A 155 -21.00 18.38 19.40
CA THR A 155 -22.38 18.40 18.90
C THR A 155 -22.69 18.19 17.40
N ARG A 156 -23.53 17.15 17.18
CA ARG A 156 -24.49 16.87 16.08
C ARG A 156 -24.04 16.17 14.78
N SER A 157 -24.61 14.96 14.63
CA SER A 157 -24.89 14.13 13.44
C SER A 157 -23.73 13.33 12.79
N PRO A 158 -23.98 12.11 12.28
CA PRO A 158 -22.92 11.17 11.89
C PRO A 158 -22.45 11.28 10.42
N SER A 159 -22.80 12.34 9.69
CA SER A 159 -22.63 12.38 8.22
C SER A 159 -21.54 13.30 7.67
N THR A 160 -20.82 14.09 8.48
CA THR A 160 -20.08 15.26 7.95
C THR A 160 -18.58 15.32 8.23
N SER A 161 -17.91 14.19 8.50
CA SER A 161 -16.45 14.15 8.74
C SER A 161 -15.64 13.40 7.68
N TYR A 162 -16.25 13.05 6.53
CA TYR A 162 -15.66 12.20 5.50
C TYR A 162 -15.22 12.94 4.21
N GLU A 163 -15.29 14.28 4.19
CA GLU A 163 -15.34 15.08 2.96
C GLU A 163 -14.00 15.55 2.38
N LEU A 164 -12.85 15.32 3.02
CA LEU A 164 -11.58 15.88 2.52
C LEU A 164 -10.91 15.09 1.38
N CYS A 165 -11.36 13.88 1.06
CA CYS A 165 -10.81 13.08 -0.05
C CYS A 165 -11.83 12.93 -1.21
N VAL A 166 -12.97 13.65 -1.17
CA VAL A 166 -14.07 13.55 -2.16
C VAL A 166 -13.90 14.57 -3.30
N PHE A 167 -13.27 15.73 -3.06
CA PHE A 167 -13.20 16.82 -4.05
C PHE A 167 -12.16 16.64 -5.18
N ALA A 168 -11.42 15.53 -5.24
CA ALA A 168 -10.41 15.27 -6.28
C ALA A 168 -10.89 14.35 -7.43
N CYS A 169 -12.20 14.18 -7.60
CA CYS A 169 -12.78 13.54 -8.79
C CYS A 169 -13.74 14.53 -9.46
N ILE A 170 -13.19 15.40 -10.32
CA ILE A 170 -13.95 16.02 -11.41
C ILE A 170 -13.52 15.29 -12.68
#